data_AF-A0A7W6FXH9-F1
#
_entry.id   AF-A0A7W6FXH9-F1
#
_cell.length_a   1.000
_cell.length_b   1.000
_cell.length_c   1.000
_cell.angle_alpha   90.00
_cell.angle_beta   90.00
_cell.angle_gamma   90.00
#
_symmetry.space_group_name_H-M   'P 1'
#
loop_
_entity.id
_entity.type
_entity.pdbx_description
1 polymer ?
#
loop_
_entity_poly.entity_id
_entity_poly.type
_entity_poly.pdbx_seq_one_letter_code
_entity_poly.pdbx_strand_id
1 'polypeptide(L)' 'MSPMQAVLFNEETRSFNIGRRGHGLTRDEMVRMEGAHAAHCGYCRHDNPYRSQSADGLSWRAGFDGAESN' A
#
# COMPACT_ATOMS: atom_id res chain seq x y z
N MET A 1 8.09 -48.03 -7.11
CA MET A 1 7.66 -46.97 -8.05
C MET A 1 6.53 -46.18 -7.39
N SER A 2 6.80 -44.93 -6.98
CA SER A 2 5.78 -43.87 -6.74
C SER A 2 5.34 -43.34 -8.12
N PRO A 3 4.14 -42.71 -8.35
CA PRO A 3 3.46 -41.78 -7.44
C PRO A 3 1.90 -41.79 -7.47
N MET A 4 1.26 -41.40 -6.37
CA MET A 4 -0.10 -40.85 -6.35
C MET A 4 -0.06 -39.58 -5.50
N GLN A 5 0.42 -38.49 -6.10
CA GLN A 5 0.48 -37.17 -5.48
C GLN A 5 -0.93 -36.60 -5.46
N ALA A 6 -1.49 -36.54 -4.26
CA ALA A 6 -2.68 -35.78 -3.95
C ALA A 6 -2.52 -34.33 -4.45
N VAL A 7 -3.57 -33.80 -5.07
CA VAL A 7 -3.65 -32.42 -5.53
C VAL A 7 -3.66 -31.49 -4.31
N LEU A 8 -2.46 -31.21 -3.79
CA LEU A 8 -2.18 -30.05 -2.94
C LEU A 8 -2.03 -28.84 -3.87
N PHE A 9 -3.16 -28.25 -4.24
CA PHE A 9 -3.24 -26.83 -4.63
C PHE A 9 -3.89 -26.07 -3.47
N ASN A 10 -3.43 -26.33 -2.24
CA ASN A 10 -2.46 -25.57 -1.46
C ASN A 10 -2.84 -24.10 -1.28
N GLU A 11 -3.06 -23.76 -0.03
CA GLU A 11 -3.44 -22.47 0.56
C GLU A 11 -2.29 -21.43 0.46
N GLU A 12 -1.47 -21.56 -0.58
CA GLU A 12 -0.14 -20.97 -0.78
C GLU A 12 -0.18 -19.54 -1.34
N THR A 13 -1.31 -18.85 -1.22
CA THR A 13 -1.40 -17.41 -1.53
C THR A 13 -1.75 -16.55 -0.32
N ARG A 14 -1.97 -17.15 0.86
CA ARG A 14 -2.09 -16.39 2.12
C ARG A 14 -0.77 -16.06 2.81
N SER A 15 0.35 -16.56 2.30
CA SER A 15 1.64 -16.51 3.03
C SER A 15 2.68 -15.54 2.49
N PHE A 16 2.42 -14.76 1.42
CA PHE A 16 3.43 -13.84 0.89
C PHE A 16 3.70 -12.60 1.76
N ASN A 17 2.94 -12.41 2.86
CA ASN A 17 3.13 -11.29 3.80
C ASN A 17 3.72 -11.70 5.16
N ILE A 18 4.21 -12.93 5.33
CA ILE A 18 4.79 -13.40 6.60
C ILE A 18 6.23 -13.86 6.36
N GLY A 19 7.20 -12.93 6.29
CA GLY A 19 8.59 -13.33 6.05
C GLY A 19 9.70 -12.29 6.17
N ARG A 20 9.41 -10.99 6.22
CA ARG A 20 10.40 -9.94 6.58
C ARG A 20 9.73 -8.87 7.43
N ARG A 21 9.77 -9.06 8.76
CA ARG A 21 9.23 -8.15 9.79
C ARG A 21 7.74 -7.83 9.61
N GLY A 22 6.90 -8.69 10.18
CA GLY A 22 5.44 -8.56 10.18
C GLY A 22 4.91 -7.35 10.93
N HIS A 23 4.94 -6.19 10.30
CA HIS A 23 3.90 -5.19 10.46
C HIS A 23 3.40 -4.90 9.05
N GLY A 24 2.18 -5.34 8.75
CA GLY A 24 1.49 -4.83 7.56
C GLY A 24 1.52 -3.31 7.63
N LEU A 25 1.69 -2.67 6.47
CA LEU A 25 1.76 -1.22 6.38
C LEU A 25 0.61 -0.63 7.19
N THR A 26 0.94 0.32 8.06
CA THR A 26 -0.06 1.06 8.80
C THR A 26 -0.97 1.79 7.81
N ARG A 27 -2.20 2.08 8.24
CA ARG A 27 -3.13 2.87 7.43
C ARG A 27 -2.48 4.18 6.96
N ASP A 28 -1.74 4.83 7.85
CA ASP A 28 -0.99 6.05 7.57
C ASP A 28 0.07 5.87 6.46
N GLU A 29 0.86 4.80 6.50
CA GLU A 29 1.86 4.49 5.48
C GLU A 29 1.23 4.18 4.12
N MET A 30 0.13 3.43 4.10
CA MET A 30 -0.61 3.15 2.86
C MET A 30 -1.13 4.44 2.23
N VAL A 31 -1.70 5.33 3.04
CA VAL A 31 -2.28 6.59 2.58
C VAL A 31 -1.17 7.57 2.13
N ARG A 32 -0.01 7.57 2.79
CA ARG A 32 1.20 8.29 2.30
C ARG A 32 1.64 7.80 0.93
N MET A 33 1.71 6.49 0.71
CA MET A 33 2.07 5.94 -0.61
C MET A 33 1.03 6.28 -1.69
N GLU A 34 -0.25 6.29 -1.34
CA GLU A 34 -1.33 6.72 -2.26
C GLU A 34 -1.14 8.17 -2.71
N GLY A 35 -0.78 9.08 -1.79
CA GLY A 35 -0.47 10.46 -2.12
C GLY A 35 0.76 10.61 -3.00
N ALA A 36 1.84 9.88 -2.69
CA ALA A 36 3.05 9.89 -3.51
C ALA A 36 2.79 9.36 -4.93
N HIS A 37 1.97 8.31 -5.05
CA HIS A 37 1.56 7.78 -6.35
C HIS A 37 0.72 8.80 -7.14
N ALA A 38 -0.18 9.53 -6.47
CA ALA A 38 -0.97 10.57 -7.12
C ALA A 38 -0.09 11.71 -7.69
N ALA A 39 0.93 12.15 -6.95
CA ALA A 39 1.91 13.11 -7.45
C ALA A 39 2.67 12.56 -8.68
N HIS A 40 3.15 11.32 -8.60
CA HIS A 40 3.85 10.67 -9.71
C HIS A 40 2.98 10.55 -10.98
N CYS A 41 1.68 10.33 -10.82
CA CYS A 41 0.73 10.27 -11.93
C CYS A 41 0.29 11.66 -12.45
N GLY A 42 0.74 12.76 -11.85
CA GLY A 42 0.40 14.13 -12.25
C GLY A 42 -1.00 14.59 -11.82
N TYR A 43 -1.59 13.97 -10.79
CA TYR A 43 -2.83 14.48 -10.18
C TYR A 43 -2.58 15.78 -9.42
N CYS A 44 -3.64 16.53 -9.11
CA CYS A 44 -3.53 17.73 -8.31
C CYS A 44 -3.64 17.41 -6.81
N ARG A 45 -2.96 18.18 -5.96
CA ARG A 45 -3.12 18.12 -4.49
C ARG A 45 -4.56 18.31 -3.99
N HIS A 46 -5.42 18.90 -4.84
CA HIS A 46 -6.83 19.17 -4.57
C HIS A 46 -7.73 17.96 -4.87
N ASP A 47 -7.20 16.96 -5.58
CA ASP A 47 -7.89 15.68 -5.86
C ASP A 47 -7.78 14.70 -4.68
N ASN A 48 -7.27 15.16 -3.53
CA ASN A 48 -7.22 14.38 -2.31
C ASN A 48 -8.65 13.91 -1.93
N PRO A 49 -8.93 12.59 -1.90
CA PRO A 49 -10.27 12.07 -1.65
C PRO A 49 -10.68 12.16 -0.17
N TYR A 50 -9.72 12.45 0.73
CA TYR A 50 -9.95 12.50 2.17
C TYR A 50 -10.36 13.90 2.62
N ARG A 51 -11.11 13.96 3.73
CA ARG A 51 -11.51 15.23 4.34
C ARG A 51 -10.27 16.07 4.71
N SER A 52 -10.33 17.36 4.42
CA SER A 52 -9.28 18.29 4.84
C SER A 52 -9.08 18.20 6.36
N GLN A 53 -7.83 18.16 6.80
CA GLN A 53 -7.40 18.03 8.21
C GLN A 53 -7.70 16.70 8.91
N SER A 54 -8.27 15.69 8.22
CA SER A 54 -8.30 14.34 8.80
C SER A 54 -6.90 13.73 8.84
N ALA A 55 -6.69 12.74 9.71
CA ALA A 55 -5.41 12.00 9.76
C ALA A 55 -5.03 11.49 8.37
N ASP A 56 -5.91 10.71 7.72
CA ASP A 56 -5.70 10.22 6.36
C ASP A 56 -5.46 11.36 5.34
N GLY A 57 -6.18 12.48 5.45
CA GLY A 57 -5.99 13.63 4.54
C GLY A 57 -4.64 14.31 4.70
N LEU A 58 -4.13 14.40 5.92
CA LEU A 58 -2.79 14.90 6.23
C LEU A 58 -1.72 13.93 5.76
N SER A 59 -1.91 12.63 5.98
CA SER A 59 -0.98 11.57 5.55
C SER A 59 -0.88 11.50 4.03
N TRP A 60 -2.00 11.58 3.32
CA TRP A 60 -2.01 11.60 1.85
C TRP A 60 -1.25 12.81 1.33
N ARG A 61 -1.51 13.98 1.91
CA ARG A 61 -0.84 15.23 1.52
C ARG A 61 0.67 15.17 1.80
N ALA A 62 1.08 14.63 2.95
CA ALA A 62 2.49 14.45 3.27
C ALA A 62 3.21 13.55 2.26
N GLY A 63 2.54 12.50 1.78
CA GLY A 63 3.05 11.63 0.73
C GLY A 63 3.15 12.32 -0.63
N PHE A 64 2.11 13.07 -1.02
CA PHE A 64 2.06 13.84 -2.25
C PHE A 64 3.16 14.91 -2.30
N ASP A 65 3.26 15.75 -1.26
CA ASP A 65 4.23 16.84 -1.16
C ASP A 65 5.68 16.31 -1.11
N GLY A 66 5.88 15.15 -0.48
CA GLY A 66 7.19 14.48 -0.44
C GLY A 66 7.65 13.93 -1.79
N ALA A 67 6.72 13.58 -2.69
CA ALA A 67 7.03 13.09 -4.03
C ALA A 67 7.27 14.21 -5.05
N GLU A 68 6.61 15.36 -4.90
CA GLU A 68 6.83 16.56 -5.74
C GLU A 68 8.20 17.22 -5.53
N SER A 69 8.85 16.95 -4.39
CA SER A 69 10.12 17.59 -4.01
C SER A 69 11.36 16.92 -4.61
N ASN A 70 11.20 15.95 -5.50
CA ASN A 70 12.25 15.06 -6.02
C ASN A 70 12.32 15.11 -7.55
#